data_AF-A0A562YI25-F1
#
_entry.id   AF-A0A562YI25-F1
#
_cell.length_a   1.000
_cell.length_b   1.000
_cell.length_c   1.000
_cell.angle_alpha   90.00
_cell.angle_beta   90.00
_cell.angle_gamma   90.00
#
_symmetry.space_group_name_H-M   'P 1'
#
loop_
_entity.id
_entity.type
_entity.pdbx_description
1 polymer ?
#
loop_
_entity_poly.entity_id
_entity_poly.type
_entity_poly.pdbx_seq_one_letter_code
_entity_poly.pdbx_strand_id
1 'polypeptide(L)'
;MTKKILRTRLTLLVLALQTAISLVYAQEIEKQHMTKLSFLIGNWTGNSYSFQKNDTTKVKVSESANYILDGNAITLDVNSSSVQLHTVITYSANDSCYYYQPTSKTESYKKSKGYFMDGKFLVYFNPENRLTFEKTKYGEFHEYGETLKNGIWRKYFEDILQPGPSNYSFSRKKETITKEYIDPITALTNVVCVEHENFKNIYIAGQVGTGKTKEQQLETAYKAIEKRLAQAGASFSDLVEMKIYIVDYDPEKDLDMFFRVREKLYGKKKMPPNVFIGISSLYSKEKLIELSGTAVLIK
;
A
#
# COMPACT_ATOMS: atom_id res chain seq x y z
N MET A 1 -8.60 32.91 47.06
CA MET A 1 -8.53 31.53 46.52
C MET A 1 -7.75 31.41 45.19
N THR A 2 -7.46 32.51 44.50
CA THR A 2 -6.89 32.59 43.13
C THR A 2 -5.38 32.34 43.02
N LYS A 3 -4.54 32.83 43.95
CA LYS A 3 -3.07 32.63 43.88
C LYS A 3 -2.61 31.17 44.09
N LYS A 4 -3.33 30.40 44.92
CA LYS A 4 -3.00 28.99 45.20
C LYS A 4 -3.31 28.10 43.99
N ILE A 5 -4.46 28.34 43.33
CA ILE A 5 -4.85 27.66 42.09
C ILE A 5 -3.89 28.01 40.94
N LEU A 6 -3.46 29.27 40.83
CA LEU A 6 -2.48 29.69 39.83
C LEU A 6 -1.10 29.06 40.05
N ARG A 7 -0.62 28.98 41.30
CA ARG A 7 0.63 28.27 41.65
C ARG A 7 0.55 26.78 41.33
N THR A 8 -0.55 26.10 41.70
CA THR A 8 -0.72 24.67 41.41
C THR A 8 -0.77 24.39 39.90
N ARG A 9 -1.47 25.23 39.12
CA ARG A 9 -1.50 25.12 37.65
C ARG A 9 -0.12 25.37 37.02
N LEU A 10 0.65 26.34 37.54
CA LEU A 10 2.01 26.61 37.09
C LEU A 10 2.98 25.46 37.42
N THR A 11 2.87 24.86 38.62
CA THR A 11 3.66 23.68 39.00
C THR A 11 3.34 22.46 38.12
N LEU A 12 2.05 22.22 37.84
CA LEU A 12 1.63 21.14 36.94
C LEU A 12 2.14 21.39 35.50
N LEU A 13 2.14 22.63 35.03
CA LEU A 13 2.67 22.99 33.72
C LEU A 13 4.20 22.79 33.63
N VAL A 14 4.95 23.18 34.67
CA VAL A 14 6.40 22.98 34.73
C VAL A 14 6.75 21.49 34.81
N LEU A 15 6.00 20.71 35.58
CA LEU A 15 6.19 19.26 35.66
C LEU A 15 5.87 18.59 34.32
N ALA A 16 4.77 18.98 33.67
CA ALA A 16 4.41 18.49 32.34
C ALA A 16 5.49 18.83 31.29
N LEU A 17 6.03 20.05 31.35
CA LEU A 17 7.12 20.48 30.46
C LEU A 17 8.41 19.70 30.71
N GLN A 18 8.80 19.47 31.98
CA GLN A 18 9.95 18.64 32.32
C GLN A 18 9.77 17.19 31.84
N THR A 19 8.58 16.61 32.00
CA THR A 19 8.29 15.26 31.50
C THR A 19 8.36 15.19 29.98
N ALA A 20 7.86 16.22 29.27
CA ALA A 20 7.94 16.28 27.82
C ALA A 20 9.38 16.38 27.31
N ILE A 21 10.22 17.19 27.96
CA ILE A 21 11.65 17.33 27.61
C ILE A 21 12.39 16.00 27.80
N SER A 22 12.15 15.29 28.91
CA SER A 22 12.77 13.99 29.17
C SER A 22 12.37 12.92 28.14
N LEU A 23 11.11 12.93 27.68
CA LEU A 23 10.63 12.01 26.64
C LEU A 23 11.30 12.26 25.29
N VAL A 24 11.40 13.51 24.86
CA VAL A 24 12.09 13.87 23.61
C VAL A 24 13.57 13.48 23.67
N TYR A 25 14.22 13.70 24.82
CA TYR A 25 15.62 13.31 25.01
C TYR A 25 15.82 11.79 24.99
N ALA A 26 14.90 11.02 25.60
CA ALA A 26 14.92 9.56 25.55
C ALA A 26 14.76 9.04 24.11
N GLN A 27 13.83 9.61 23.33
CA GLN A 27 13.63 9.24 21.93
C GLN A 27 14.89 9.52 21.08
N GLU A 28 15.58 10.64 21.33
CA GLU A 28 16.82 10.97 20.63
C GLU A 28 17.95 9.98 20.99
N ILE A 29 18.08 9.58 22.27
CA ILE A 29 19.02 8.54 22.70
C ILE A 29 18.71 7.20 22.02
N GLU A 30 17.44 6.80 22.00
CA GLU A 30 17.00 5.56 21.37
C GLU A 30 17.35 5.55 19.88
N LYS A 31 17.06 6.63 19.17
CA LYS A 31 17.45 6.81 17.76
C LYS A 31 18.96 6.73 17.57
N GLN A 32 19.76 7.39 18.40
CA GLN A 32 21.23 7.30 18.33
C GLN A 32 21.72 5.86 18.49
N HIS A 33 21.16 5.09 19.43
CA HIS A 33 21.46 3.68 19.57
C HIS A 33 21.02 2.84 18.36
N MET A 34 19.88 3.15 17.75
CA MET A 34 19.43 2.48 16.51
C MET A 34 20.36 2.76 15.32
N THR A 35 21.04 3.92 15.27
CA THR A 35 22.05 4.18 14.20
C THR A 35 23.26 3.25 14.27
N LYS A 36 23.58 2.71 15.46
CA LYS A 36 24.66 1.72 15.63
C LYS A 36 24.35 0.41 14.91
N LEU A 37 23.07 0.12 14.68
CA LEU A 37 22.60 -1.05 13.93
C LEU A 37 22.42 -0.78 12.44
N SER A 38 22.92 0.37 11.92
CA SER A 38 22.79 0.74 10.50
C SER A 38 23.41 -0.29 9.55
N PHE A 39 24.36 -1.11 10.03
CA PHE A 39 24.97 -2.17 9.25
C PHE A 39 24.00 -3.31 8.89
N LEU A 40 22.89 -3.46 9.62
CA LEU A 40 21.82 -4.42 9.30
C LEU A 40 21.01 -3.94 8.09
N ILE A 41 20.91 -2.62 7.89
CA ILE A 41 19.96 -2.01 6.94
C ILE A 41 20.32 -2.36 5.51
N GLY A 42 19.34 -2.87 4.78
CA GLY A 42 19.49 -3.30 3.41
C GLY A 42 18.69 -4.55 3.12
N ASN A 43 18.81 -4.99 1.86
CA ASN A 43 18.30 -6.28 1.43
C ASN A 43 19.49 -7.20 1.28
N TRP A 44 19.33 -8.43 1.72
CA TRP A 44 20.38 -9.42 1.81
C TRP A 44 19.87 -10.74 1.25
N THR A 45 20.71 -11.44 0.50
CA THR A 45 20.35 -12.75 -0.03
C THR A 45 21.57 -13.65 -0.09
N GLY A 46 21.34 -14.94 0.13
CA GLY A 46 22.43 -15.90 0.16
C GLY A 46 21.93 -17.28 0.51
N ASN A 47 22.79 -18.03 1.19
CA ASN A 47 22.44 -19.33 1.73
C ASN A 47 22.60 -19.28 3.23
N SER A 48 21.63 -19.86 3.93
CA SER A 48 21.74 -20.22 5.33
C SER A 48 22.29 -21.64 5.44
N TYR A 49 23.22 -21.84 6.37
CA TYR A 49 23.83 -23.13 6.67
C TYR A 49 23.45 -23.53 8.09
N SER A 50 22.76 -24.66 8.28
CA SER A 50 22.45 -25.19 9.61
C SER A 50 23.33 -26.40 9.92
N PHE A 51 23.96 -26.40 11.10
CA PHE A 51 24.95 -27.40 11.50
C PHE A 51 24.32 -28.40 12.47
N GLN A 52 24.23 -29.65 12.03
CA GLN A 52 23.88 -30.80 12.87
C GLN A 52 25.12 -31.67 13.11
N LYS A 53 25.05 -32.60 14.07
CA LYS A 53 26.22 -33.37 14.54
C LYS A 53 27.01 -34.05 13.42
N ASN A 54 26.33 -34.53 12.37
CA ASN A 54 26.91 -35.25 11.24
C ASN A 54 26.46 -34.72 9.87
N ASP A 55 25.74 -33.60 9.81
CA ASP A 55 25.14 -33.11 8.57
C ASP A 55 25.08 -31.58 8.56
N THR A 56 25.12 -30.97 7.37
CA THR A 56 24.95 -29.54 7.17
C THR A 56 23.90 -29.32 6.10
N THR A 57 22.77 -28.71 6.50
CA THR A 57 21.71 -28.37 5.55
C THR A 57 21.92 -26.96 5.03
N LYS A 58 21.57 -26.76 3.76
CA LYS A 58 21.73 -25.49 3.05
C LYS A 58 20.40 -25.06 2.46
N VAL A 59 19.96 -23.85 2.81
CA VAL A 59 18.68 -23.29 2.34
C VAL A 59 18.90 -21.89 1.78
N LYS A 60 18.16 -21.52 0.73
CA LYS A 60 18.13 -20.15 0.23
C LYS A 60 17.36 -19.26 1.20
N VAL A 61 17.99 -18.14 1.57
CA VAL A 61 17.40 -17.15 2.46
C VAL A 61 17.52 -15.76 1.86
N SER A 62 16.51 -14.93 2.13
CA SER A 62 16.52 -13.50 1.90
C SER A 62 16.13 -12.79 3.18
N GLU A 63 16.83 -11.71 3.48
CA GLU A 63 16.54 -10.85 4.61
C GLU A 63 16.39 -9.40 4.17
N SER A 64 15.48 -8.66 4.80
CA SER A 64 15.33 -7.22 4.57
C SER A 64 15.23 -6.50 5.90
N ALA A 65 16.14 -5.56 6.15
CA ALA A 65 16.10 -4.74 7.34
C ALA A 65 15.87 -3.27 6.99
N ASN A 66 14.87 -2.65 7.63
CA ASN A 66 14.45 -1.28 7.32
C ASN A 66 14.24 -0.49 8.60
N TYR A 67 14.62 0.79 8.57
CA TYR A 67 14.18 1.73 9.61
C TYR A 67 12.68 1.99 9.47
N ILE A 68 12.01 2.01 10.62
CA ILE A 68 10.62 2.45 10.77
C ILE A 68 10.55 3.49 11.90
N LEU A 69 9.40 4.14 12.06
CA LEU A 69 9.16 5.11 13.14
C LEU A 69 10.25 6.19 13.23
N ASP A 70 10.60 6.79 12.09
CA ASP A 70 11.64 7.82 11.96
C ASP A 70 13.03 7.42 12.51
N GLY A 71 13.36 6.13 12.42
CA GLY A 71 14.63 5.56 12.85
C GLY A 71 14.65 5.06 14.31
N ASN A 72 13.51 5.10 15.01
CA ASN A 72 13.42 4.62 16.39
C ASN A 72 13.26 3.08 16.49
N ALA A 73 12.98 2.41 15.37
CA ALA A 73 12.93 0.96 15.32
C ALA A 73 13.42 0.43 13.97
N ILE A 74 13.81 -0.83 13.95
CA ILE A 74 14.17 -1.58 12.74
C ILE A 74 13.20 -2.74 12.61
N THR A 75 12.66 -2.98 11.42
CA THR A 75 12.08 -4.29 11.08
C THR A 75 13.14 -5.14 10.41
N LEU A 76 13.19 -6.44 10.75
CA LEU A 76 14.02 -7.45 10.08
C LEU A 76 13.11 -8.59 9.63
N ASP A 77 12.93 -8.69 8.32
CA ASP A 77 12.12 -9.71 7.66
C ASP A 77 13.01 -10.82 7.13
N VAL A 78 12.80 -12.05 7.59
CA VAL A 78 13.52 -13.24 7.13
C VAL A 78 12.57 -14.11 6.32
N ASN A 79 13.00 -14.57 5.15
CA ASN A 79 12.21 -15.45 4.29
C ASN A 79 13.07 -16.56 3.68
N SER A 80 12.64 -17.80 3.86
CA SER A 80 13.23 -19.01 3.31
C SER A 80 12.16 -20.08 3.07
N SER A 81 12.52 -21.24 2.53
CA SER A 81 11.60 -22.37 2.40
C SER A 81 11.11 -22.93 3.74
N SER A 82 11.84 -22.68 4.83
CA SER A 82 11.62 -23.32 6.12
C SER A 82 11.15 -22.34 7.20
N VAL A 83 11.45 -21.05 7.04
CA VAL A 83 11.22 -20.01 8.05
C VAL A 83 10.79 -18.72 7.37
N GLN A 84 9.73 -18.11 7.90
CA GLN A 84 9.32 -16.74 7.60
C GLN A 84 9.07 -15.99 8.91
N LEU A 85 9.85 -14.94 9.16
CA LEU A 85 9.79 -14.15 10.38
C LEU A 85 9.71 -12.66 10.05
N HIS A 86 8.91 -11.95 10.82
CA HIS A 86 8.93 -10.50 10.93
C HIS A 86 9.41 -10.14 12.34
N THR A 87 10.52 -9.42 12.43
CA THR A 87 11.12 -9.05 13.72
C THR A 87 11.11 -7.55 13.88
N VAL A 88 10.68 -7.06 15.05
CA VAL A 88 10.88 -5.67 15.45
C VAL A 88 12.05 -5.56 16.42
N ILE A 89 12.98 -4.66 16.11
CA ILE A 89 14.14 -4.32 16.93
C ILE A 89 13.98 -2.88 17.42
N THR A 90 14.05 -2.69 18.74
CA THR A 90 13.95 -1.38 19.41
C THR A 90 15.10 -1.22 20.41
N TYR A 91 15.41 0.02 20.80
CA TYR A 91 16.27 0.28 21.96
C TYR A 91 15.43 0.82 23.11
N SER A 92 15.72 0.41 24.34
CA SER A 92 15.12 0.98 25.56
C SER A 92 16.19 1.75 26.31
N ALA A 93 16.07 3.08 26.36
CA ALA A 93 16.98 3.91 27.14
C ALA A 93 16.94 3.56 28.63
N ASN A 94 15.76 3.20 29.15
CA ASN A 94 15.55 2.82 30.54
C ASN A 94 16.28 1.51 30.91
N ASP A 95 16.18 0.49 30.04
CA ASP A 95 16.79 -0.82 30.30
C ASP A 95 18.23 -0.91 29.77
N SER A 96 18.71 0.13 29.09
CA SER A 96 20.01 0.19 28.45
C SER A 96 20.31 -1.00 27.53
N CYS A 97 19.28 -1.51 26.83
CA CYS A 97 19.42 -2.66 25.95
C CYS A 97 18.53 -2.55 24.70
N TYR A 98 18.89 -3.31 23.68
CA TYR A 98 18.01 -3.53 22.54
C TYR A 98 17.01 -4.63 22.88
N TYR A 99 15.85 -4.59 22.27
CA TYR A 99 14.90 -5.67 22.29
C TYR A 99 14.69 -6.22 20.88
N TYR A 100 14.79 -7.53 20.76
CA TYR A 100 14.56 -8.30 19.54
C TYR A 100 13.28 -9.12 19.71
N GLN A 101 12.27 -8.87 18.88
CA GLN A 101 10.95 -9.49 19.00
C GLN A 101 10.48 -10.07 17.66
N PRO A 102 10.77 -11.36 17.39
CA PRO A 102 10.33 -12.02 16.17
C PRO A 102 8.88 -12.48 16.29
N THR A 103 8.21 -12.56 15.15
CA THR A 103 6.87 -13.13 14.98
C THR A 103 6.84 -13.92 13.67
N SER A 104 6.25 -15.11 13.68
CA SER A 104 5.96 -15.91 12.50
C SER A 104 4.47 -15.83 12.15
N LYS A 105 4.02 -16.57 11.13
CA LYS A 105 2.60 -16.68 10.79
C LYS A 105 1.73 -17.27 11.91
N THR A 106 2.32 -18.08 12.78
CA THR A 106 1.59 -18.91 13.74
C THR A 106 1.89 -18.56 15.19
N GLU A 107 2.94 -17.77 15.45
CA GLU A 107 3.43 -17.52 16.80
C GLU A 107 4.11 -16.15 16.91
N SER A 108 3.87 -15.46 18.02
CA SER A 108 4.71 -14.34 18.47
C SER A 108 5.68 -14.83 19.53
N TYR A 109 6.97 -14.71 19.27
CA TYR A 109 8.00 -15.22 20.17
C TYR A 109 8.29 -14.25 21.30
N LYS A 110 8.91 -14.78 22.36
CA LYS A 110 9.33 -13.98 23.53
C LYS A 110 10.35 -12.91 23.12
N LYS A 111 10.11 -11.69 23.60
CA LYS A 111 11.03 -10.56 23.51
C LYS A 111 12.38 -10.93 24.15
N SER A 112 13.46 -10.80 23.38
CA SER A 112 14.83 -11.13 23.79
C SER A 112 15.69 -9.87 23.91
N LYS A 113 16.67 -9.88 24.82
CA LYS A 113 17.55 -8.73 25.05
C LYS A 113 18.75 -8.80 24.12
N GLY A 114 19.14 -7.66 23.55
CA GLY A 114 20.32 -7.53 22.72
C GLY A 114 21.24 -6.39 23.13
N TYR A 115 22.50 -6.50 22.74
CA TYR A 115 23.58 -5.59 23.09
C TYR A 115 24.48 -5.35 21.89
N PHE A 116 24.92 -4.10 21.69
CA PHE A 116 25.88 -3.77 20.64
C PHE A 116 27.26 -3.59 21.24
N MET A 117 28.21 -4.43 20.85
CA MET A 117 29.58 -4.46 21.38
C MET A 117 30.55 -4.83 20.26
N ASP A 118 31.65 -4.09 20.13
CA ASP A 118 32.74 -4.37 19.19
C ASP A 118 32.28 -4.55 17.72
N GLY A 119 31.33 -3.72 17.28
CA GLY A 119 30.78 -3.79 15.93
C GLY A 119 29.75 -4.91 15.69
N LYS A 120 29.43 -5.69 16.72
CA LYS A 120 28.47 -6.79 16.65
C LYS A 120 27.22 -6.48 17.45
N PHE A 121 26.08 -6.93 16.95
CA PHE A 121 24.83 -6.95 17.68
C PHE A 121 24.54 -8.38 18.17
N LEU A 122 24.52 -8.57 19.49
CA LEU A 122 24.32 -9.87 20.12
C LEU A 122 22.94 -9.92 20.75
N VAL A 123 22.13 -10.91 20.40
CA VAL A 123 20.79 -11.13 20.97
C VAL A 123 20.78 -12.41 21.78
N TYR A 124 20.47 -12.33 23.07
CA TYR A 124 20.45 -13.47 23.98
C TYR A 124 19.02 -13.98 24.18
N PHE A 125 18.76 -15.21 23.72
CA PHE A 125 17.51 -15.92 24.02
C PHE A 125 17.51 -16.45 25.45
N ASN A 126 18.69 -16.87 25.91
CA ASN A 126 19.01 -17.29 27.27
C ASN A 126 20.55 -17.21 27.47
N PRO A 127 21.10 -17.46 28.66
CA PRO A 127 22.54 -17.37 28.90
C PRO A 127 23.41 -18.28 28.02
N GLU A 128 22.82 -19.34 27.46
CA GLU A 128 23.53 -20.36 26.67
C GLU A 128 23.23 -20.26 25.18
N ASN A 129 22.30 -19.42 24.73
CA ASN A 129 21.89 -19.34 23.32
C ASN A 129 21.77 -17.89 22.87
N ARG A 130 22.46 -17.56 21.78
CA ARG A 130 22.45 -16.20 21.22
C ARG A 130 22.44 -16.20 19.70
N LEU A 131 21.97 -15.10 19.13
CA LEU A 131 22.30 -14.67 17.77
C LEU A 131 23.40 -13.62 17.82
N THR A 132 24.25 -13.62 16.80
CA THR A 132 25.20 -12.55 16.54
C THR A 132 25.00 -12.05 15.13
N PHE A 133 24.84 -10.73 14.99
CA PHE A 133 24.81 -10.04 13.72
C PHE A 133 26.04 -9.16 13.61
N GLU A 134 26.72 -9.23 12.48
CA GLU A 134 27.83 -8.36 12.14
C GLU A 134 27.89 -8.08 10.64
N LYS A 135 28.76 -7.16 10.26
CA LYS A 135 29.11 -6.94 8.86
C LYS A 135 30.53 -7.44 8.66
N THR A 136 30.72 -8.30 7.66
CA THR A 136 32.07 -8.79 7.35
C THR A 136 32.97 -7.66 6.83
N LYS A 137 34.27 -7.92 6.74
CA LYS A 137 35.22 -7.00 6.10
C LYS A 137 34.94 -6.73 4.61
N TYR A 138 34.18 -7.59 3.94
CA TYR A 138 33.80 -7.40 2.53
C TYR A 138 32.40 -6.81 2.37
N GLY A 139 31.73 -6.51 3.47
CA GLY A 139 30.43 -5.84 3.47
C GLY A 139 29.22 -6.76 3.40
N GLU A 140 29.40 -8.07 3.54
CA GLU A 140 28.29 -9.02 3.67
C GLU A 140 27.60 -8.86 5.02
N PHE A 141 26.29 -9.12 5.03
CA PHE A 141 25.54 -9.33 6.26
C PHE A 141 25.85 -10.72 6.78
N HIS A 142 26.29 -10.78 8.03
CA HIS A 142 26.69 -12.02 8.69
C HIS A 142 25.86 -12.22 9.94
N GLU A 143 24.98 -13.21 9.90
CA GLU A 143 24.20 -13.67 11.05
C GLU A 143 24.61 -15.09 11.41
N TYR A 144 24.72 -15.40 12.69
CA TYR A 144 24.87 -16.77 13.13
C TYR A 144 24.33 -16.97 14.54
N GLY A 145 23.75 -18.15 14.76
CA GLY A 145 23.28 -18.59 16.07
C GLY A 145 24.28 -19.49 16.73
N GLU A 146 24.51 -19.28 18.03
CA GLU A 146 25.45 -20.07 18.83
C GLU A 146 24.82 -20.60 20.10
N THR A 147 25.26 -21.79 20.50
CA THR A 147 25.00 -22.37 21.82
C THR A 147 26.31 -22.53 22.59
N LEU A 148 26.32 -22.13 23.86
CA LEU A 148 27.43 -22.33 24.78
C LEU A 148 27.48 -23.80 25.22
N LYS A 149 28.57 -24.51 24.92
CA LYS A 149 28.80 -25.89 25.35
C LYS A 149 30.20 -26.03 25.92
N ASN A 150 30.29 -26.46 27.19
CA ASN A 150 31.56 -26.63 27.92
C ASN A 150 32.44 -25.36 27.87
N GLY A 151 31.84 -24.19 28.05
CA GLY A 151 32.54 -22.90 28.01
C GLY A 151 32.91 -22.39 26.62
N ILE A 152 32.55 -23.10 25.54
CA ILE A 152 32.86 -22.73 24.16
C ILE A 152 31.57 -22.49 23.38
N TRP A 153 31.44 -21.32 22.75
CA TRP A 153 30.34 -21.04 21.83
C TRP A 153 30.49 -21.86 20.55
N ARG A 154 29.43 -22.56 20.16
CA ARG A 154 29.39 -23.36 18.93
C ARG A 154 28.23 -22.91 18.07
N LYS A 155 28.50 -22.60 16.81
CA LYS A 155 27.47 -22.23 15.83
C LYS A 155 26.55 -23.41 15.55
N TYR A 156 25.24 -23.15 15.54
CA TYR A 156 24.22 -24.09 15.06
C TYR A 156 23.60 -23.67 13.73
N PHE A 157 23.74 -22.39 13.33
CA PHE A 157 23.57 -21.95 11.96
C PHE A 157 24.46 -20.75 11.63
N GLU A 158 24.65 -20.46 10.34
CA GLU A 158 25.39 -19.32 9.83
C GLU A 158 24.89 -18.88 8.45
N ASP A 159 24.72 -17.57 8.32
CA ASP A 159 24.22 -16.87 7.15
C ASP A 159 25.25 -15.81 6.76
N ILE A 160 25.84 -15.95 5.56
CA ILE A 160 26.71 -14.93 4.96
C ILE A 160 26.03 -14.47 3.69
N LEU A 161 25.37 -13.32 3.78
CA LEU A 161 24.42 -12.82 2.79
C LEU A 161 25.00 -11.62 2.06
N GLN A 162 24.94 -11.68 0.74
CA GLN A 162 25.37 -10.60 -0.14
C GLN A 162 24.27 -9.54 -0.23
N PRO A 163 24.61 -8.27 -0.52
CA PRO A 163 23.62 -7.26 -0.87
C PRO A 163 22.70 -7.77 -1.98
N GLY A 164 21.43 -7.93 -1.64
CA GLY A 164 20.37 -8.27 -2.57
C GLY A 164 19.93 -7.04 -3.37
N PRO A 165 19.36 -7.22 -4.56
CA PRO A 165 18.92 -6.09 -5.37
C PRO A 165 17.76 -5.36 -4.64
N SER A 166 17.69 -4.03 -4.79
CA SER A 166 16.84 -3.13 -3.98
C SER A 166 15.32 -3.40 -4.08
N ASN A 167 14.93 -4.29 -4.97
CA ASN A 167 13.57 -4.75 -5.25
C ASN A 167 13.01 -5.73 -4.19
N TYR A 168 13.77 -6.08 -3.15
CA TYR A 168 13.28 -6.85 -2.00
C TYR A 168 13.05 -5.98 -0.75
N SER A 169 12.33 -4.86 -0.90
CA SER A 169 11.57 -4.36 0.26
C SER A 169 10.35 -5.27 0.41
N PHE A 170 9.77 -5.37 1.62
CA PHE A 170 8.32 -5.44 1.73
C PHE A 170 7.78 -4.15 1.09
N SER A 171 7.87 -4.06 -0.23
CA SER A 171 7.33 -2.96 -1.00
C SER A 171 5.85 -3.07 -0.70
N ARG A 172 5.26 -1.99 -0.18
CA ARG A 172 3.82 -1.75 -0.42
C ARG A 172 3.60 -2.19 -1.86
N LYS A 173 2.84 -3.29 -2.07
CA LYS A 173 2.61 -3.88 -3.40
C LYS A 173 2.42 -2.69 -4.31
N LYS A 174 3.36 -2.46 -5.23
CA LYS A 174 3.32 -1.24 -6.04
C LYS A 174 2.05 -1.35 -6.86
N GLU A 175 0.99 -0.74 -6.36
CA GLU A 175 -0.33 -0.76 -6.97
C GLU A 175 -0.11 -0.30 -8.40
N THR A 176 -0.28 -1.25 -9.32
CA THR A 176 0.01 -0.98 -10.72
C THR A 176 -1.25 -0.38 -11.27
N ILE A 177 -1.24 0.95 -11.42
CA ILE A 177 -2.30 1.66 -12.12
C ILE A 177 -1.91 1.71 -13.59
N THR A 178 -2.69 1.06 -14.45
CA THR A 178 -2.52 1.13 -15.90
C THR A 178 -3.53 2.10 -16.49
N LYS A 179 -3.16 2.72 -17.62
CA LYS A 179 -4.05 3.57 -18.40
C LYS A 179 -4.11 3.05 -19.83
N GLU A 180 -5.32 2.84 -20.33
CA GLU A 180 -5.58 2.35 -21.68
C GLU A 180 -6.46 3.34 -22.44
N TYR A 181 -6.16 3.52 -23.73
CA TYR A 181 -6.93 4.34 -24.66
C TYR A 181 -7.60 3.41 -25.68
N ILE A 182 -8.93 3.34 -25.66
CA ILE A 182 -9.72 2.44 -26.49
C ILE A 182 -10.49 3.26 -27.54
N ASP A 183 -10.39 2.83 -28.79
CA ASP A 183 -10.95 3.50 -29.97
C ASP A 183 -10.56 4.98 -30.08
N PRO A 184 -9.25 5.29 -30.19
CA PRO A 184 -8.78 6.65 -30.46
C PRO A 184 -9.19 7.08 -31.88
N ILE A 185 -9.69 8.31 -31.98
CA ILE A 185 -9.95 9.01 -33.23
C ILE A 185 -9.11 10.29 -33.27
N THR A 186 -9.10 10.98 -34.41
CA THR A 186 -8.22 12.15 -34.64
C THR A 186 -8.31 13.22 -33.56
N ALA A 187 -9.52 13.50 -33.04
CA ALA A 187 -9.74 14.59 -32.10
C ALA A 187 -9.78 14.17 -30.62
N LEU A 188 -10.06 12.88 -30.33
CA LEU A 188 -10.29 12.39 -28.96
C LEU A 188 -10.16 10.86 -28.88
N THR A 189 -10.21 10.31 -27.67
CA THR A 189 -10.38 8.86 -27.45
C THR A 189 -11.80 8.59 -26.95
N ASN A 190 -12.50 7.63 -27.56
CA ASN A 190 -13.88 7.33 -27.18
C ASN A 190 -14.00 6.76 -25.76
N VAL A 191 -13.01 5.95 -25.34
CA VAL A 191 -12.97 5.37 -24.00
C VAL A 191 -11.56 5.43 -23.43
N VAL A 192 -11.43 5.93 -22.21
CA VAL A 192 -10.18 5.85 -21.44
C VAL A 192 -10.42 5.03 -20.19
N CYS A 193 -9.59 4.01 -19.98
CA CYS A 193 -9.63 3.18 -18.78
C CYS A 193 -8.46 3.53 -17.87
N VAL A 194 -8.74 3.68 -16.57
CA VAL A 194 -7.71 3.72 -15.51
C VAL A 194 -7.97 2.54 -14.61
N GLU A 195 -7.08 1.56 -14.67
CA GLU A 195 -7.27 0.24 -14.08
C GLU A 195 -6.32 0.05 -12.91
N HIS A 196 -6.92 -0.25 -11.77
CA HIS A 196 -6.27 -0.73 -10.57
C HIS A 196 -6.52 -2.25 -10.43
N GLU A 197 -5.89 -2.90 -9.46
CA GLU A 197 -6.02 -4.34 -9.22
C GLU A 197 -7.47 -4.76 -8.96
N ASN A 198 -8.22 -3.93 -8.21
CA ASN A 198 -9.57 -4.27 -7.74
C ASN A 198 -10.69 -3.55 -8.49
N PHE A 199 -10.38 -2.51 -9.28
CA PHE A 199 -11.41 -1.75 -10.00
C PHE A 199 -10.84 -1.15 -11.29
N LYS A 200 -11.73 -0.84 -12.24
CA LYS A 200 -11.43 -0.12 -13.46
C LYS A 200 -12.38 1.07 -13.59
N ASN A 201 -11.82 2.28 -13.57
CA ASN A 201 -12.56 3.49 -13.95
C ASN A 201 -12.59 3.59 -15.47
N ILE A 202 -13.76 3.88 -16.02
CA ILE A 202 -14.02 3.93 -17.46
C ILE A 202 -14.65 5.28 -17.76
N TYR A 203 -13.97 6.08 -18.56
CA TYR A 203 -14.43 7.40 -18.99
C TYR A 203 -14.84 7.33 -20.45
N ILE A 204 -16.10 7.65 -20.74
CA ILE A 204 -16.68 7.55 -22.08
C ILE A 204 -16.94 8.96 -22.61
N ALA A 205 -16.34 9.26 -23.76
CA ALA A 205 -16.54 10.51 -24.46
C ALA A 205 -18.00 10.66 -24.95
N GLY A 206 -18.37 11.88 -25.35
CA GLY A 206 -19.67 12.17 -25.94
C GLY A 206 -20.02 11.24 -27.12
N GLN A 207 -21.14 10.55 -27.01
CA GLN A 207 -21.75 9.70 -28.02
C GLN A 207 -22.99 10.40 -28.56
N VAL A 208 -22.89 10.89 -29.80
CA VAL A 208 -24.02 11.53 -30.48
C VAL A 208 -24.99 10.52 -31.05
N GLY A 209 -26.28 10.82 -30.89
CA GLY A 209 -27.34 10.01 -31.46
C GLY A 209 -27.38 10.05 -33.00
N THR A 210 -28.06 9.06 -33.56
CA THR A 210 -28.38 8.94 -34.99
C THR A 210 -29.88 8.75 -35.18
N GLY A 211 -30.42 9.20 -36.31
CA GLY A 211 -31.86 9.24 -36.56
C GLY A 211 -32.38 10.66 -36.76
N LYS A 212 -33.65 10.76 -37.17
CA LYS A 212 -34.30 12.03 -37.53
C LYS A 212 -34.92 12.74 -36.34
N THR A 213 -35.28 12.02 -35.28
CA THR A 213 -35.95 12.57 -34.10
C THR A 213 -35.06 12.49 -32.87
N LYS A 214 -35.32 13.37 -31.87
CA LYS A 214 -34.67 13.32 -30.55
C LYS A 214 -34.79 11.93 -29.91
N GLU A 215 -35.95 11.29 -30.03
CA GLU A 215 -36.21 9.94 -29.50
C GLU A 215 -35.29 8.88 -30.13
N GLN A 216 -35.18 8.85 -31.47
CA GLN A 216 -34.27 7.94 -32.17
C GLN A 216 -32.80 8.20 -31.80
N GLN A 217 -32.43 9.48 -31.69
CA GLN A 217 -31.08 9.87 -31.31
C GLN A 217 -30.75 9.49 -29.86
N LEU A 218 -31.69 9.65 -28.92
CA LEU A 218 -31.51 9.22 -27.54
C LEU A 218 -31.33 7.70 -27.44
N GLU A 219 -32.19 6.92 -28.13
CA GLU A 219 -32.07 5.47 -28.15
C GLU A 219 -30.72 4.99 -28.70
N THR A 220 -30.25 5.60 -29.79
CA THR A 220 -28.97 5.20 -30.41
C THR A 220 -27.77 5.69 -29.62
N ALA A 221 -27.86 6.83 -28.93
CA ALA A 221 -26.81 7.31 -28.03
C ALA A 221 -26.65 6.38 -26.81
N TYR A 222 -27.73 5.88 -26.22
CA TYR A 222 -27.67 4.85 -25.17
C TYR A 222 -26.97 3.57 -25.67
N LYS A 223 -27.34 3.06 -26.85
CA LYS A 223 -26.68 1.88 -27.45
C LYS A 223 -25.20 2.12 -27.74
N ALA A 224 -24.82 3.35 -28.10
CA ALA A 224 -23.42 3.70 -28.28
C ALA A 224 -22.66 3.64 -26.95
N ILE A 225 -23.23 4.16 -25.85
CA ILE A 225 -22.65 4.01 -24.49
C ILE A 225 -22.49 2.55 -24.11
N GLU A 226 -23.50 1.71 -24.33
CA GLU A 226 -23.40 0.26 -24.06
C GLU A 226 -22.27 -0.40 -24.86
N LYS A 227 -22.14 -0.05 -26.14
CA LYS A 227 -21.02 -0.50 -26.96
C LYS A 227 -19.68 -0.06 -26.38
N ARG A 228 -19.55 1.19 -25.92
CA ARG A 228 -18.33 1.72 -25.31
C ARG A 228 -17.96 1.02 -24.01
N LEU A 229 -18.95 0.75 -23.16
CA LEU A 229 -18.78 -0.03 -21.93
C LEU A 229 -18.30 -1.45 -22.25
N ALA A 230 -18.93 -2.11 -23.23
CA ALA A 230 -18.56 -3.46 -23.62
C ALA A 230 -17.11 -3.55 -24.15
N GLN A 231 -16.64 -2.53 -24.87
CA GLN A 231 -15.23 -2.44 -25.31
C GLN A 231 -14.24 -2.40 -24.14
N ALA A 232 -14.65 -1.88 -22.97
CA ALA A 232 -13.86 -1.84 -21.75
C ALA A 232 -14.10 -3.04 -20.80
N GLY A 233 -14.94 -4.01 -21.22
CA GLY A 233 -15.33 -5.16 -20.41
C GLY A 233 -16.41 -4.88 -19.36
N ALA A 234 -17.10 -3.74 -19.45
CA ALA A 234 -18.15 -3.33 -18.53
C ALA A 234 -19.56 -3.38 -19.17
N SER A 235 -20.57 -3.14 -18.35
CA SER A 235 -21.99 -3.12 -18.71
C SER A 235 -22.65 -1.82 -18.27
N PHE A 236 -23.90 -1.60 -18.69
CA PHE A 236 -24.69 -0.43 -18.25
C PHE A 236 -24.84 -0.33 -16.72
N SER A 237 -24.79 -1.47 -16.01
CA SER A 237 -24.91 -1.49 -14.54
C SER A 237 -23.70 -0.88 -13.83
N ASP A 238 -22.56 -0.76 -14.52
CA ASP A 238 -21.31 -0.24 -13.98
C ASP A 238 -21.22 1.29 -14.07
N LEU A 239 -22.17 1.94 -14.75
CA LEU A 239 -22.25 3.40 -14.80
C LEU A 239 -22.50 3.96 -13.39
N VAL A 240 -21.73 4.98 -13.05
CA VAL A 240 -21.86 5.74 -11.80
C VAL A 240 -22.30 7.19 -12.03
N GLU A 241 -22.18 7.67 -13.26
CA GLU A 241 -22.66 9.00 -13.69
C GLU A 241 -22.98 8.99 -15.19
N MET A 242 -24.04 9.69 -15.60
CA MET A 242 -24.33 10.03 -16.99
C MET A 242 -24.60 11.52 -17.17
N LYS A 243 -24.27 12.04 -18.35
CA LYS A 243 -24.62 13.39 -18.79
C LYS A 243 -25.25 13.33 -20.16
N ILE A 244 -26.39 13.98 -20.29
CA ILE A 244 -27.21 14.00 -21.50
C ILE A 244 -27.45 15.46 -21.86
N TYR A 245 -27.04 15.82 -23.06
CA TYR A 245 -27.31 17.13 -23.65
C TYR A 245 -28.37 16.99 -24.73
N ILE A 246 -29.36 17.88 -24.68
CA ILE A 246 -30.48 17.91 -25.61
C ILE A 246 -30.61 19.30 -26.24
N VAL A 247 -30.62 19.35 -27.57
CA VAL A 247 -30.77 20.60 -28.32
C VAL A 247 -32.21 21.08 -28.23
N ASP A 248 -32.40 22.39 -28.00
CA ASP A 248 -33.71 23.05 -27.94
C ASP A 248 -34.68 22.29 -27.04
N TYR A 249 -34.28 22.08 -25.78
CA TYR A 249 -35.03 21.34 -24.79
C TYR A 249 -36.39 21.97 -24.51
N ASP A 250 -37.44 21.16 -24.65
CA ASP A 250 -38.81 21.50 -24.30
C ASP A 250 -39.27 20.57 -23.17
N PRO A 251 -39.40 21.06 -21.92
CA PRO A 251 -39.73 20.23 -20.77
C PRO A 251 -41.11 19.53 -20.89
N GLU A 252 -42.05 20.09 -21.66
CA GLU A 252 -43.38 19.49 -21.82
C GLU A 252 -43.35 18.26 -22.75
N LYS A 253 -42.42 18.22 -23.70
CA LYS A 253 -42.33 17.13 -24.70
C LYS A 253 -41.17 16.17 -24.43
N ASP A 254 -40.02 16.70 -24.04
CA ASP A 254 -38.78 15.96 -24.02
C ASP A 254 -38.60 15.13 -22.73
N LEU A 255 -39.21 15.54 -21.61
CA LEU A 255 -39.21 14.71 -20.39
C LEU A 255 -40.00 13.41 -20.58
N ASP A 256 -41.18 13.52 -21.16
CA ASP A 256 -42.04 12.37 -21.46
C ASP A 256 -41.32 11.44 -22.46
N MET A 257 -40.68 11.98 -23.50
CA MET A 257 -39.80 11.21 -24.40
C MET A 257 -38.64 10.54 -23.67
N PHE A 258 -37.93 11.25 -22.79
CA PHE A 258 -36.83 10.70 -22.00
C PHE A 258 -37.28 9.51 -21.14
N PHE A 259 -38.40 9.64 -20.43
CA PHE A 259 -38.94 8.56 -19.61
C PHE A 259 -39.41 7.37 -20.44
N ARG A 260 -40.06 7.59 -21.59
CA ARG A 260 -40.44 6.51 -22.51
C ARG A 260 -39.25 5.73 -23.01
N VAL A 261 -38.19 6.40 -23.48
CA VAL A 261 -36.98 5.74 -23.98
C VAL A 261 -36.29 4.97 -22.86
N ARG A 262 -36.17 5.56 -21.67
CA ARG A 262 -35.60 4.88 -20.51
C ARG A 262 -36.40 3.63 -20.15
N GLU A 263 -37.71 3.72 -20.03
CA GLU A 263 -38.56 2.57 -19.68
C GLU A 263 -38.48 1.48 -20.75
N LYS A 264 -38.49 1.88 -22.02
CA LYS A 264 -38.34 0.97 -23.17
C LYS A 264 -37.02 0.19 -23.14
N LEU A 265 -35.89 0.85 -22.83
CA LEU A 265 -34.57 0.23 -22.87
C LEU A 265 -34.20 -0.51 -21.58
N TYR A 266 -34.59 0.05 -20.43
CA TYR A 266 -34.07 -0.37 -19.13
C TYR A 266 -35.16 -0.75 -18.12
N GLY A 267 -36.44 -0.44 -18.39
CA GLY A 267 -37.56 -0.70 -17.50
C GLY A 267 -37.26 -0.30 -16.05
N LYS A 268 -37.46 -1.26 -15.12
CA LYS A 268 -37.24 -1.08 -13.68
C LYS A 268 -35.76 -1.09 -13.24
N LYS A 269 -34.79 -1.07 -14.15
CA LYS A 269 -33.37 -1.06 -13.79
C LYS A 269 -33.04 0.19 -12.95
N LYS A 270 -32.19 0.01 -11.94
CA LYS A 270 -31.62 1.13 -11.19
C LYS A 270 -30.72 1.93 -12.13
N MET A 271 -31.04 3.21 -12.31
CA MET A 271 -30.26 4.10 -13.16
C MET A 271 -29.19 4.82 -12.33
N PRO A 272 -28.05 5.15 -12.94
CA PRO A 272 -27.05 6.01 -12.31
C PRO A 272 -27.59 7.44 -12.14
N PRO A 273 -26.97 8.25 -11.27
CA PRO A 273 -27.09 9.70 -11.32
C PRO A 273 -26.96 10.23 -12.75
N ASN A 274 -27.85 11.16 -13.11
CA ASN A 274 -27.94 11.68 -14.47
C ASN A 274 -28.11 13.21 -14.46
N VAL A 275 -27.37 13.87 -15.35
CA VAL A 275 -27.59 15.27 -15.71
C VAL A 275 -28.29 15.33 -17.07
N PHE A 276 -29.45 15.96 -17.14
CA PHE A 276 -30.22 16.15 -18.37
C PHE A 276 -30.42 17.65 -18.61
N ILE A 277 -29.67 18.23 -19.55
CA ILE A 277 -29.58 19.69 -19.73
C ILE A 277 -29.87 20.08 -21.19
N GLY A 278 -30.65 21.16 -21.33
CA GLY A 278 -30.89 21.84 -22.60
C GLY A 278 -29.71 22.69 -23.06
N ILE A 279 -29.38 22.60 -24.35
CA ILE A 279 -28.33 23.38 -25.00
C ILE A 279 -28.83 23.96 -26.34
N SER A 280 -28.12 24.95 -26.88
CA SER A 280 -28.49 25.58 -28.15
C SER A 280 -28.07 24.79 -29.38
N SER A 281 -26.99 23.99 -29.30
CA SER A 281 -26.44 23.27 -30.46
C SER A 281 -25.38 22.24 -30.07
N LEU A 282 -25.31 21.15 -30.83
CA LEU A 282 -24.16 20.23 -30.86
C LEU A 282 -23.20 20.59 -32.02
N TYR A 283 -22.20 19.75 -32.28
CA TYR A 283 -21.19 20.00 -33.32
C TYR A 283 -21.77 20.11 -34.74
N SER A 284 -22.96 19.57 -35.01
CA SER A 284 -23.70 19.76 -36.27
C SER A 284 -25.19 19.94 -36.01
N LYS A 285 -25.88 20.60 -36.95
CA LYS A 285 -27.30 20.98 -36.83
C LYS A 285 -28.26 19.79 -36.84
N GLU A 286 -27.81 18.66 -37.40
CA GLU A 286 -28.57 17.42 -37.49
C GLU A 286 -28.50 16.62 -36.18
N LYS A 287 -27.58 16.96 -35.28
CA LYS A 287 -27.40 16.29 -33.98
C LYS A 287 -28.20 17.01 -32.90
N LEU A 288 -29.02 16.24 -32.21
CA LEU A 288 -29.99 16.72 -31.23
C LEU A 288 -29.75 16.16 -29.82
N ILE A 289 -29.07 15.01 -29.72
CA ILE A 289 -28.75 14.35 -28.44
C ILE A 289 -27.29 13.92 -28.41
N GLU A 290 -26.62 14.18 -27.28
CA GLU A 290 -25.30 13.65 -26.96
C GLU A 290 -25.28 13.07 -25.53
N LEU A 291 -24.74 11.87 -25.37
CA LEU A 291 -24.57 11.20 -24.08
C LEU A 291 -23.10 10.99 -23.74
N SER A 292 -22.72 11.18 -22.48
CA SER A 292 -21.41 10.72 -21.96
C SER A 292 -21.60 10.03 -20.62
N GLY A 293 -20.58 9.29 -20.17
CA GLY A 293 -20.69 8.53 -18.94
C GLY A 293 -19.36 8.21 -18.28
N THR A 294 -19.43 8.01 -16.96
CA THR A 294 -18.35 7.45 -16.16
C THR A 294 -18.84 6.15 -15.55
N ALA A 295 -18.05 5.09 -15.65
CA ALA A 295 -18.33 3.80 -15.05
C ALA A 295 -17.19 3.32 -14.16
N VAL A 296 -17.53 2.48 -13.19
CA VAL A 296 -16.59 1.78 -12.32
C VAL A 296 -16.94 0.29 -12.36
N LEU A 297 -16.06 -0.50 -12.97
CA LEU A 297 -16.14 -1.96 -12.94
C LEU A 297 -15.35 -2.47 -11.73
N ILE A 298 -16.03 -3.15 -10.82
CA ILE A 298 -15.39 -3.90 -9.72
C ILE A 298 -14.97 -5.26 -10.25
N LYS A 299 -13.72 -5.68 -9.96
CA LYS A 299 -13.15 -6.95 -10.41
C LYS A 299 -13.28 -8.05 -9.37
#